data_AF-A0A1I1J6D4-F1
#
_entry.id   AF-A0A1I1J6D4-F1
#
_cell.length_a   1.000
_cell.length_b   1.000
_cell.length_c   1.000
_cell.angle_alpha   90.00
_cell.angle_beta   90.00
_cell.angle_gamma   90.00
#
_symmetry.space_group_name_H-M   'P 1'
#
loop_
_entity.id
_entity.type
_entity.pdbx_description
1 polymer ?
#
loop_
_entity_poly.entity_id
_entity_poly.type
_entity_poly.pdbx_seq_one_letter_code
_entity_poly.pdbx_strand_id
1 'polypeptide(L)' 'MSVGEIIACYTIDAVIIRAAELKKKGIITEFIENCSLRVVEVA' A
#
# COMPACT_ATOMS: atom_id res chain seq x y z
N MET A 1 -8.85 -7.09 0.71
CA MET A 1 -7.39 -7.13 0.59
C MET A 1 -6.84 -8.15 1.55
N SER A 2 -5.74 -8.78 1.20
CA SER A 2 -5.09 -9.81 2.02
C SER A 2 -3.64 -9.46 2.31
N VAL A 3 -3.11 -9.91 3.44
CA VAL A 3 -1.67 -9.80 3.73
C VAL A 3 -0.89 -10.47 2.60
N GLY A 4 0.13 -9.77 2.10
CA GLY A 4 0.95 -10.17 0.94
C GLY A 4 0.45 -9.67 -0.41
N GLU A 5 -0.74 -9.08 -0.49
CA GLU A 5 -1.24 -8.48 -1.74
C GLU A 5 -0.35 -7.32 -2.19
N ILE A 6 -0.05 -7.26 -3.50
CA ILE A 6 0.76 -6.21 -4.13
C ILE A 6 -0.16 -5.24 -4.87
N ILE A 7 0.00 -3.96 -4.58
CA ILE A 7 -0.77 -2.86 -5.16
C ILE A 7 0.18 -1.98 -5.99
N ALA A 8 0.04 -2.02 -7.31
CA ALA A 8 0.79 -1.12 -8.19
C ALA A 8 0.21 0.29 -8.18
N CYS A 9 1.06 1.31 -8.00
CA CYS A 9 0.65 2.72 -7.94
C CYS A 9 1.20 3.58 -9.08
N TYR A 10 2.11 3.06 -9.92
CA TYR A 10 2.69 3.71 -11.12
C TYR A 10 3.53 4.97 -10.90
N THR A 11 3.29 5.77 -9.85
CA THR A 11 4.11 6.91 -9.44
C THR A 11 4.33 6.91 -7.94
N ILE A 12 5.39 7.60 -7.48
CA ILE A 12 5.69 7.74 -6.05
C ILE A 12 4.61 8.55 -5.32
N ASP A 13 4.05 9.59 -5.94
CA ASP A 13 2.95 10.35 -5.34
C ASP A 13 1.72 9.47 -5.10
N ALA A 14 1.40 8.60 -6.06
CA ALA A 14 0.30 7.66 -5.93
C ALA A 14 0.55 6.62 -4.83
N VAL A 15 1.80 6.16 -4.65
CA VAL A 15 2.17 5.30 -3.50
C VAL A 15 1.84 6.00 -2.18
N ILE A 16 2.25 7.26 -2.01
CA ILE A 16 2.06 8.01 -0.76
C ILE A 16 0.57 8.22 -0.49
N ILE A 17 -0.19 8.67 -1.50
CA ILE A 17 -1.64 8.87 -1.38
C ILE A 17 -2.33 7.56 -1.02
N ARG A 18 -2.00 6.48 -1.75
CA ARG A 18 -2.62 5.17 -1.56
C ARG A 18 -2.30 4.59 -0.18
N ALA A 19 -1.05 4.66 0.27
CA ALA A 19 -0.66 4.21 1.59
C ALA A 19 -1.41 4.97 2.70
N ALA A 20 -1.59 6.29 2.55
CA ALA A 20 -2.35 7.10 3.49
C ALA A 20 -3.84 6.75 3.53
N GLU A 21 -4.47 6.50 2.38
CA GLU A 21 -5.85 6.02 2.29
C GLU A 21 -6.06 4.66 2.98
N LEU A 22 -5.12 3.74 2.75
CA LEU A 22 -5.18 2.39 3.31
C LEU A 22 -4.97 2.42 4.83
N LYS A 23 -4.05 3.25 5.31
CA LYS A 23 -3.83 3.45 6.75
C LYS A 23 -5.08 3.96 7.47
N LYS A 24 -5.85 4.87 6.86
CA LYS A 24 -7.14 5.34 7.40
C LYS A 24 -8.20 4.24 7.51
N LYS A 25 -8.05 3.16 6.75
CA LYS A 25 -8.92 1.98 6.76
C LYS A 25 -8.39 0.84 7.63
N GLY A 26 -7.33 1.07 8.41
CA GLY A 26 -6.70 0.04 9.24
C GLY A 26 -5.83 -0.96 8.47
N ILE A 27 -5.47 -0.65 7.22
CA ILE A 27 -4.55 -1.48 6.44
C ILE A 27 -3.15 -0.87 6.48
N ILE A 28 -2.18 -1.64 6.94
CA ILE A 28 -0.77 -1.26 6.92
C ILE A 28 -0.16 -1.81 5.64
N THR A 29 0.56 -0.95 4.93
CA THR A 29 1.30 -1.29 3.73
C THR A 29 2.76 -0.88 3.87
N GLU A 30 3.65 -1.62 3.24
CA GLU A 30 5.04 -1.23 3.06
C GLU A 30 5.30 -0.89 1.59
N PHE A 31 6.16 0.10 1.36
CA PHE A 31 6.66 0.37 0.02
C PHE A 31 7.60 -0.73 -0.42
N ILE A 32 7.36 -1.23 -1.64
CA ILE A 32 8.25 -2.14 -2.34
C ILE A 32 8.68 -1.50 -3.67
N GLU A 33 9.56 -2.17 -4.40
CA GLU A 33 10.06 -1.68 -5.69
C GLU A 33 8.96 -1.36 -6.72
N ASN A 34 9.32 -0.63 -7.78
CA ASN A 34 8.44 -0.33 -8.92
C ASN A 34 7.14 0.39 -8.54
N CYS A 35 7.23 1.39 -7.65
CA CYS A 35 6.08 2.21 -7.20
C CYS A 35 4.91 1.35 -6.71
N SER A 36 5.20 0.31 -5.92
CA SER A 36 4.20 -0.64 -5.46
C SER A 36 4.16 -0.71 -3.93
N LEU A 37 3.02 -1.10 -3.39
CA LEU A 37 2.79 -1.32 -1.97
C LEU A 37 2.49 -2.79 -1.72
N ARG A 38 3.07 -3.38 -0.67
CA ARG A 38 2.69 -4.70 -0.17
C ARG A 38 1.87 -4.55 1.10
N VAL A 39 0.74 -5.24 1.19
CA VAL A 39 -0.08 -5.28 2.41
C VAL A 39 0.61 -6.14 3.46
N VAL A 40 0.87 -5.59 4.64
CA VAL A 40 1.54 -6.29 5.75
C VAL A 40 0.59 -6.60 6.91
N GLU A 41 -0.46 -5.81 7.08
CA GLU A 41 -1.43 -5.99 8.15
C GLU A 41 -2.81 -5.47 7.74
N VAL A 42 -3.86 -6.13 8.20
CA VAL A 42 -5.25 -5.70 8.07
C VAL A 42 -5.90 -5.84 9.44
N ALA A 43 -6.31 -4.71 10.03
CA ALA A 43 -7.02 -4.65 11.31
C ALA A 43 -8.50 -5.06 11.19
#